data_AF-A0A8T5SAC0-F1
#
_entry.id   AF-A0A8T5SAC0-F1
#
_cell.length_a   1.000
_cell.length_b   1.000
_cell.length_c   1.000
_cell.angle_alpha   90.00
_cell.angle_beta   90.00
_cell.angle_gamma   90.00
#
_symmetry.space_group_name_H-M   'P 1'
#
loop_
_entity.id
_entity.type
_entity.pdbx_description
1 polymer ?
#
loop_
_entity_poly.entity_id
_entity_poly.type
_entity_poly.pdbx_seq_one_letter_code
_entity_poly.pdbx_strand_id
1 'polypeptide(L)'
;MENDRSPDNISEIILESYKDITIILKAAGSSKRIVILGYLLKGPRSFSFMLDRLNVKRTTINHHLDLLLKSKLIEKEEWGRYQITEAGIEFVVSIINAYKLINKNTQNEHEKILSEWPEWPDFIKGPRRINENKVSIPALYEGGWNSYISSITGVLNFLGVQHDYVYISGITGYCFLISIPGMIRTSLIKERNPIDAWQEIYRGTESFGWQLKKWEQKRDNPGKWNLIGEDLDFALKEFNQVKEIIDKYDIPAILFGIHGAGFGIINGYRNESYLVSSYYRKEGLNEVPIRFDQLRILDKFVHYYFDTKKEKEETEVIEKRALERAVELAKGVKFSNEEYNVGPQAYDFWIYMLNNGKEENIDIYGNSVLGIYYFDAKDVSSEYLNRLSRKYKNTPQGLNLGEASKNYRDAKMHLEKFTVLFPYFEPENGQLTLENRKKGVEILKNVKICELEAINNLEKSIEKWV
;
A
#
# COMPACT_ATOMS: atom_id res chain seq x y z
N MET A 1 -27.16 -15.84 20.64
CA MET A 1 -26.20 -16.95 20.80
C MET A 1 -26.22 -17.55 22.21
N GLU A 2 -27.37 -17.60 22.90
CA GLU A 2 -27.47 -18.23 24.24
C GLU A 2 -28.16 -19.61 24.25
N ASN A 3 -28.67 -20.08 23.09
CA ASN A 3 -29.43 -21.34 22.99
C ASN A 3 -28.59 -22.56 22.55
N ASP A 4 -27.31 -22.40 22.18
CA ASP A 4 -26.46 -23.49 21.63
C ASP A 4 -25.73 -24.33 22.69
N ARG A 5 -25.97 -24.09 23.99
CA ARG A 5 -25.26 -24.79 25.07
C ARG A 5 -26.07 -25.87 25.79
N SER A 6 -27.29 -26.17 25.33
CA SER A 6 -28.05 -27.31 25.84
C SER A 6 -27.34 -28.63 25.46
N PRO A 7 -27.22 -29.61 26.38
CA PRO A 7 -26.66 -30.93 26.08
C PRO A 7 -27.30 -31.59 24.85
N ASP A 8 -28.60 -31.38 24.64
CA ASP A 8 -29.34 -31.93 23.51
C ASP A 8 -28.89 -31.30 22.17
N ASN A 9 -28.71 -29.98 22.13
CA ASN A 9 -28.22 -29.27 20.94
C ASN A 9 -26.75 -29.61 20.62
N ILE A 10 -25.91 -29.80 21.64
CA ILE A 10 -24.51 -30.23 21.45
C ILE A 10 -24.48 -31.65 20.86
N SER A 11 -25.33 -32.54 21.37
CA SER A 11 -25.44 -33.91 20.85
C SER A 11 -25.86 -33.93 19.38
N GLU A 12 -26.85 -33.11 19.01
CA GLU A 12 -27.32 -32.97 17.64
C GLU A 12 -26.21 -32.44 16.71
N ILE A 13 -25.55 -31.35 17.08
CA ILE A 13 -24.42 -30.77 16.31
C ILE A 13 -23.29 -31.77 16.12
N ILE A 14 -22.93 -32.54 17.15
CA ILE A 14 -21.90 -33.57 17.05
C ILE A 14 -22.32 -34.65 16.06
N LEU A 15 -23.55 -35.17 16.16
CA LEU A 15 -24.02 -36.26 15.30
C LEU A 15 -24.15 -35.81 13.84
N GLU A 16 -24.52 -34.56 13.59
CA GLU A 16 -24.63 -34.01 12.24
C GLU A 16 -23.26 -33.67 11.63
N SER A 17 -22.33 -33.16 12.45
CA SER A 17 -21.05 -32.60 11.99
C SER A 17 -19.83 -33.46 12.32
N TYR A 18 -20.00 -34.69 12.81
CA TYR A 18 -18.89 -35.52 13.34
C TYR A 18 -17.74 -35.71 12.35
N LYS A 19 -18.03 -35.78 11.04
CA LYS A 19 -17.01 -35.94 10.00
C LYS A 19 -16.12 -34.71 9.90
N ASP A 20 -16.72 -33.52 9.87
CA ASP A 20 -16.00 -32.25 9.76
C ASP A 20 -15.23 -31.94 11.05
N ILE A 21 -15.86 -32.19 12.20
CA ILE A 21 -15.20 -32.12 13.52
C ILE A 21 -13.98 -33.05 13.54
N THR A 22 -14.12 -34.29 13.04
CA THR A 22 -13.01 -35.24 12.98
C THR A 22 -11.87 -34.77 12.08
N ILE A 23 -12.16 -34.08 10.97
CA ILE A 23 -11.14 -33.51 10.08
C ILE A 23 -10.32 -32.45 10.83
N ILE A 24 -11.00 -31.54 11.53
CA ILE A 24 -10.35 -30.47 12.31
C ILE A 24 -9.52 -31.08 13.45
N LEU A 25 -10.08 -32.03 14.20
CA LEU A 25 -9.37 -32.70 15.29
C LEU A 25 -8.16 -33.50 14.78
N LYS A 26 -8.25 -34.17 13.63
CA LYS A 26 -7.10 -34.86 13.02
C LYS A 26 -6.03 -33.89 12.54
N ALA A 27 -6.42 -32.75 11.98
CA ALA A 27 -5.49 -31.69 11.61
C ALA A 27 -4.77 -31.11 12.83
N ALA A 28 -5.42 -31.03 13.99
CA ALA A 28 -4.79 -30.60 15.23
C ALA A 28 -4.04 -31.70 15.98
N GLY A 29 -4.39 -32.97 15.79
CA GLY A 29 -3.92 -34.11 16.60
C GLY A 29 -2.45 -34.51 16.44
N SER A 30 -1.61 -33.66 15.85
CA SER A 30 -0.16 -33.86 15.78
C SER A 30 0.56 -32.75 16.53
N SER A 31 1.49 -33.13 17.42
CA SER A 31 2.32 -32.17 18.17
C SER A 31 3.03 -31.17 17.24
N LYS A 32 3.52 -31.62 16.09
CA LYS A 32 4.16 -30.74 15.08
C LYS A 32 3.18 -29.75 14.45
N ARG A 33 1.91 -30.13 14.22
CA ARG A 33 0.87 -29.22 13.71
C ARG A 33 0.44 -28.19 14.76
N ILE A 34 0.36 -28.59 16.03
CA ILE A 34 0.14 -27.64 17.13
C ILE A 34 1.30 -26.64 17.23
N VAL A 35 2.54 -27.09 17.09
CA VAL A 35 3.71 -26.19 17.07
C VAL A 35 3.67 -25.24 15.84
N ILE A 36 3.28 -25.74 14.67
CA ILE A 36 3.04 -24.93 13.46
C ILE A 36 2.02 -23.82 13.76
N LEU A 37 0.86 -24.18 14.31
CA LEU A 37 -0.18 -23.22 14.69
C LEU A 37 0.37 -22.20 15.70
N GLY A 38 1.16 -22.64 16.67
CA GLY A 38 1.86 -21.78 17.62
C GLY A 38 2.83 -20.78 16.97
N TYR A 39 3.56 -21.18 15.93
CA TYR A 39 4.41 -20.26 15.16
C TYR A 39 3.59 -19.26 14.36
N LEU A 40 2.47 -19.69 13.77
CA LEU A 40 1.60 -18.86 12.95
C LEU A 40 0.79 -17.84 13.78
N LEU A 41 0.54 -18.12 15.06
CA LEU A 41 0.01 -17.12 16.01
C LEU A 41 0.92 -15.91 16.17
N LYS A 42 2.23 -16.04 15.87
CA LYS A 42 3.20 -14.94 15.86
C LYS A 42 3.29 -14.26 14.48
N GLY A 43 2.33 -14.50 13.59
CA GLY A 43 2.26 -13.95 12.24
C GLY A 43 2.69 -14.94 11.14
N PRO A 44 2.60 -14.54 9.86
CA PRO A 44 2.80 -15.45 8.73
C PRO A 44 4.21 -16.00 8.65
N ARG A 45 4.36 -17.27 8.26
CA ARG A 45 5.66 -17.96 8.15
C ARG A 45 5.83 -18.63 6.80
N SER A 46 7.05 -18.64 6.29
CA SER A 46 7.38 -19.33 5.04
C SER A 46 7.48 -20.84 5.25
N PHE A 47 7.39 -21.57 4.15
CA PHE A 47 7.68 -23.00 4.13
C PHE A 47 9.09 -23.32 4.68
N SER A 48 10.10 -22.55 4.26
CA SER A 48 11.49 -22.73 4.71
C SER A 48 11.64 -22.53 6.22
N PHE A 49 10.99 -21.50 6.78
CA PHE A 49 11.00 -21.26 8.22
C PHE A 49 10.48 -22.47 9.00
N MET A 50 9.37 -23.06 8.56
CA MET A 50 8.80 -24.25 9.20
C MET A 50 9.72 -25.45 9.09
N LEU A 51 10.34 -25.65 7.92
CA LEU A 51 11.29 -26.72 7.68
C LEU A 51 12.48 -26.64 8.63
N ASP A 52 13.06 -25.45 8.78
CA ASP A 52 14.24 -25.20 9.60
C ASP A 52 13.93 -25.37 11.09
N ARG A 53 12.77 -24.89 11.56
CA ARG A 53 12.41 -24.91 12.99
C ARG A 53 11.91 -26.26 13.50
N LEU A 54 11.23 -27.02 12.67
CA LEU A 54 10.60 -28.28 13.11
C LEU A 54 11.55 -29.47 13.01
N ASN A 55 12.68 -29.32 12.30
CA ASN A 55 13.68 -30.34 12.02
C ASN A 55 13.05 -31.64 11.47
N VAL A 56 12.25 -31.51 10.42
CA VAL A 56 11.59 -32.65 9.75
C VAL A 56 11.81 -32.58 8.24
N LYS A 57 11.51 -33.70 7.54
CA LYS A 57 11.65 -33.76 6.08
C LYS A 57 10.64 -32.83 5.39
N ARG A 58 11.02 -32.35 4.21
CA ARG A 58 10.18 -31.51 3.33
C ARG A 58 8.79 -32.09 3.06
N THR A 59 8.72 -33.40 2.77
CA THR A 59 7.46 -34.11 2.54
C THR A 59 6.56 -34.11 3.77
N THR A 60 7.14 -34.19 4.96
CA THR A 60 6.44 -34.14 6.24
C THR A 60 5.84 -32.75 6.52
N ILE A 61 6.58 -31.66 6.27
CA ILE A 61 6.01 -30.30 6.39
C ILE A 61 4.89 -30.08 5.38
N ASN A 62 5.09 -30.48 4.12
CA ASN A 62 4.04 -30.37 3.10
C ASN A 62 2.75 -31.07 3.55
N HIS A 63 2.87 -32.29 4.07
CA HIS A 63 1.72 -33.02 4.59
C HIS A 63 1.05 -32.32 5.80
N HIS A 64 1.85 -31.76 6.72
CA HIS A 64 1.30 -31.02 7.86
C HIS A 64 0.54 -29.76 7.41
N LEU A 65 1.10 -28.98 6.50
CA LEU A 65 0.48 -27.75 6.00
C LEU A 65 -0.76 -28.05 5.16
N ASP A 66 -0.73 -29.08 4.31
CA ASP A 66 -1.88 -29.50 3.50
C ASP A 66 -3.09 -29.89 4.38
N LEU A 67 -2.85 -30.63 5.47
CA LEU A 67 -3.93 -30.98 6.41
C LEU A 67 -4.49 -29.75 7.14
N LEU A 68 -3.62 -28.81 7.54
CA LEU A 68 -4.05 -27.58 8.20
C LEU A 68 -4.84 -26.67 7.25
N LEU A 69 -4.41 -26.57 5.98
CA LEU A 69 -5.13 -25.85 4.92
C LEU A 69 -6.50 -26.47 4.66
N LYS A 70 -6.57 -27.80 4.49
CA LYS A 70 -7.83 -28.53 4.29
C LYS A 70 -8.81 -28.35 5.44
N SER A 71 -8.30 -28.25 6.67
CA SER A 71 -9.11 -27.95 7.86
C SER A 71 -9.48 -26.48 8.03
N LYS A 72 -9.04 -25.59 7.13
CA LYS A 72 -9.25 -24.13 7.18
C LYS A 72 -8.72 -23.47 8.47
N LEU A 73 -7.82 -24.13 9.20
CA LEU A 73 -7.15 -23.57 10.37
C LEU A 73 -6.02 -22.60 9.97
N ILE A 74 -5.48 -22.78 8.77
CA ILE A 74 -4.50 -21.88 8.17
C ILE A 74 -4.90 -21.61 6.72
N GLU A 75 -4.34 -20.56 6.16
CA GLU A 75 -4.45 -20.20 4.75
C GLU A 75 -3.07 -19.90 4.16
N LYS A 76 -2.99 -19.88 2.83
CA LYS A 76 -1.77 -19.59 2.11
C LYS A 76 -1.86 -18.18 1.55
N GLU A 77 -0.95 -17.31 1.97
CA GLU A 77 -0.81 -15.97 1.43
C GLU A 77 -0.07 -16.00 0.07
N GLU A 78 -0.07 -14.86 -0.60
CA GLU A 78 0.84 -14.59 -1.71
C GLU A 78 2.30 -14.88 -1.32
N TRP A 79 3.12 -15.30 -2.31
CA TRP A 79 4.55 -15.59 -2.13
C TRP A 79 4.89 -16.81 -1.27
N GLY A 80 3.94 -17.73 -1.06
CA GLY A 80 4.22 -19.04 -0.45
C GLY A 80 4.40 -19.01 1.07
N ARG A 81 3.83 -18.00 1.73
CA ARG A 81 3.71 -17.93 3.20
C ARG A 81 2.38 -18.52 3.64
N TYR A 82 2.32 -18.92 4.91
CA TYR A 82 1.13 -19.46 5.56
C TYR A 82 0.77 -18.55 6.72
N GLN A 83 -0.52 -18.33 6.95
CA GLN A 83 -1.08 -17.55 8.06
C GLN A 83 -2.18 -18.36 8.75
N ILE A 84 -2.36 -18.16 10.06
CA ILE A 84 -3.48 -18.75 10.80
C ILE A 84 -4.77 -17.95 10.51
N THR A 85 -5.88 -18.66 10.25
CA THR A 85 -7.18 -18.03 10.03
C THR A 85 -7.81 -17.61 11.35
N GLU A 86 -8.86 -16.78 11.31
CA GLU A 86 -9.63 -16.42 12.52
C GLU A 86 -10.19 -17.66 13.23
N ALA A 87 -10.81 -18.58 12.46
CA ALA A 87 -11.27 -19.86 12.97
C ALA A 87 -10.13 -20.72 13.57
N GLY A 88 -8.93 -20.66 12.97
CA GLY A 88 -7.74 -21.31 13.51
C GLY A 88 -7.30 -20.75 14.86
N ILE A 89 -7.38 -19.43 15.04
CA ILE A 89 -7.08 -18.77 16.32
C ILE A 89 -8.07 -19.22 17.39
N GLU A 90 -9.38 -19.13 17.11
CA GLU A 90 -10.43 -19.55 18.05
C GLU A 90 -10.31 -21.02 18.45
N PHE A 91 -9.99 -21.87 17.48
CA PHE A 91 -9.77 -23.29 17.71
C PHE A 91 -8.58 -23.55 18.65
N VAL A 92 -7.43 -22.90 18.42
CA VAL A 92 -6.25 -23.06 19.28
C VAL A 92 -6.53 -22.55 20.70
N VAL A 93 -7.23 -21.41 20.83
CA VAL A 93 -7.66 -20.87 22.13
C VAL A 93 -8.55 -21.87 22.86
N SER A 94 -9.49 -22.49 22.15
CA SER A 94 -10.40 -23.49 22.71
C SER A 94 -9.66 -24.72 23.24
N ILE A 95 -8.68 -25.23 22.49
CA ILE A 95 -7.81 -26.33 22.95
C ILE A 95 -7.04 -25.93 24.21
N ILE A 96 -6.42 -24.74 24.24
CA ILE A 96 -5.64 -24.29 25.39
C ILE A 96 -6.52 -24.18 26.63
N ASN A 97 -7.74 -23.67 26.49
CA ASN A 97 -8.68 -23.57 27.60
C ASN A 97 -9.12 -24.95 28.11
N ALA A 98 -9.40 -25.88 27.20
CA ALA A 98 -9.70 -27.27 27.57
C ALA A 98 -8.52 -27.94 28.29
N TYR A 99 -7.29 -27.77 27.79
CA TYR A 99 -6.07 -28.26 28.43
C TYR A 99 -5.89 -27.67 29.84
N LYS A 100 -6.05 -26.35 30.01
CA LYS A 100 -6.00 -25.69 31.32
C LYS A 100 -7.06 -26.19 32.29
N LEU A 101 -8.26 -26.50 31.80
CA LEU A 101 -9.36 -27.02 32.61
C LEU A 101 -9.09 -28.46 33.06
N ILE A 102 -8.60 -29.31 32.15
CA ILE A 102 -8.26 -30.71 32.42
C ILE A 102 -7.09 -30.80 33.42
N ASN A 103 -6.07 -29.96 33.25
CA ASN A 103 -4.84 -29.99 34.06
C ASN A 103 -4.88 -29.15 35.34
N LYS A 104 -6.04 -28.58 35.71
CA LYS A 104 -6.21 -27.95 37.03
C LYS A 104 -5.98 -28.92 38.20
N ASN A 105 -6.01 -30.24 37.95
CA ASN A 105 -5.79 -31.29 38.96
C ASN A 105 -4.34 -31.82 39.03
N THR A 106 -3.41 -31.31 38.22
CA THR A 106 -1.99 -31.74 38.17
C THR A 106 -1.03 -30.55 38.20
N GLN A 107 -1.20 -29.67 39.21
CA GLN A 107 -0.36 -28.48 39.42
C GLN A 107 1.16 -28.79 39.43
N ASN A 108 1.59 -29.99 39.88
CA ASN A 108 3.00 -30.34 40.00
C ASN A 108 3.72 -30.67 38.67
N GLU A 109 3.02 -31.10 37.61
CA GLU A 109 3.65 -31.36 36.31
C GLU A 109 3.76 -30.10 35.45
N HIS A 110 2.82 -29.17 35.64
CA HIS A 110 2.78 -27.90 34.91
C HIS A 110 3.97 -27.00 35.27
N GLU A 111 4.34 -26.93 36.55
CA GLU A 111 5.55 -26.20 36.99
C GLU A 111 6.84 -26.84 36.50
N LYS A 112 6.88 -28.17 36.38
CA LYS A 112 8.04 -28.92 35.90
C LYS A 112 8.26 -28.71 34.40
N ILE A 113 7.20 -28.80 33.58
CA ILE A 113 7.26 -28.53 32.13
C ILE A 113 7.58 -27.05 31.84
N LEU A 114 7.03 -26.12 32.62
CA LEU A 114 7.34 -24.69 32.51
C LEU A 114 8.78 -24.35 32.93
N SER A 115 9.38 -25.11 33.85
CA SER A 115 10.78 -24.94 34.26
C SER A 115 11.80 -25.48 33.24
N GLU A 116 11.39 -26.46 32.42
CA GLU A 116 12.25 -27.06 31.39
C GLU A 116 12.21 -26.30 30.05
N TRP A 117 11.29 -25.34 29.87
CA TRP A 117 11.07 -24.60 28.62
C TRP A 117 11.06 -23.07 28.85
N PRO A 118 12.21 -22.37 28.77
CA PRO A 118 12.35 -20.96 29.18
C PRO A 118 11.65 -19.91 28.29
N GLU A 119 11.03 -20.31 27.19
CA GLU A 119 10.56 -19.39 26.13
C GLU A 119 9.03 -19.36 25.92
N TRP A 120 8.23 -19.61 26.94
CA TRP A 120 6.79 -19.34 26.85
C TRP A 120 6.51 -17.84 27.06
N PRO A 121 5.97 -17.10 26.07
CA PRO A 121 5.82 -15.65 26.20
C PRO A 121 4.62 -15.27 27.07
N ASP A 122 4.68 -14.10 27.71
CA ASP A 122 3.74 -13.63 28.74
C ASP A 122 2.26 -13.52 28.31
N PHE A 123 1.91 -13.76 27.05
CA PHE A 123 0.54 -13.65 26.52
C PHE A 123 -0.45 -14.69 27.07
N ILE A 124 0.00 -15.71 27.82
CA ILE A 124 -0.83 -16.82 28.33
C ILE A 124 -1.29 -16.61 29.78
N LYS A 125 -0.77 -15.57 30.46
CA LYS A 125 -0.95 -15.36 31.91
C LYS A 125 -2.20 -14.55 32.32
N GLY A 126 -3.15 -14.26 31.43
CA GLY A 126 -4.44 -13.64 31.79
C GLY A 126 -5.28 -13.19 30.59
N PRO A 127 -6.54 -12.74 30.79
CA PRO A 127 -7.32 -12.12 29.73
C PRO A 127 -6.57 -10.87 29.24
N ARG A 128 -6.15 -10.90 27.97
CA ARG A 128 -5.47 -9.75 27.33
C ARG A 128 -6.40 -8.55 27.39
N ARG A 129 -6.00 -7.49 28.09
CA ARG A 129 -6.59 -6.17 27.84
C ARG A 129 -6.23 -5.81 26.41
N ILE A 130 -7.22 -5.79 25.52
CA ILE A 130 -7.03 -5.32 24.15
C ILE A 130 -6.69 -3.83 24.27
N ASN A 131 -5.47 -3.47 23.87
CA ASN A 131 -5.07 -2.08 23.76
C ASN A 131 -5.50 -1.59 22.38
N GLU A 132 -6.60 -0.86 22.30
CA GLU A 132 -7.16 -0.36 21.05
C GLU A 132 -7.55 1.10 21.22
N ASN A 133 -7.21 1.90 20.23
CA ASN A 133 -7.70 3.26 20.09
C ASN A 133 -7.89 3.58 18.60
N LYS A 134 -8.82 4.48 18.29
CA LYS A 134 -9.13 4.94 16.94
C LYS A 134 -9.45 6.42 16.97
N VAL A 135 -9.21 7.07 15.84
CA VAL A 135 -9.69 8.42 15.62
C VAL A 135 -11.22 8.46 15.72
N SER A 136 -11.77 9.55 16.23
CA SER A 136 -13.21 9.74 16.47
C SER A 136 -14.05 9.54 15.21
N ILE A 137 -13.54 9.98 14.05
CA ILE A 137 -14.15 9.77 12.73
C ILE A 137 -13.09 9.15 11.82
N PRO A 138 -13.29 7.95 11.26
CA PRO A 138 -12.29 7.34 10.39
C PRO A 138 -12.16 8.13 9.08
N ALA A 139 -10.94 8.51 8.73
CA ALA A 139 -10.61 9.01 7.40
C ALA A 139 -10.66 7.88 6.37
N LEU A 140 -11.20 8.17 5.19
CA LEU A 140 -11.45 7.17 4.17
C LEU A 140 -10.51 7.36 2.99
N TYR A 141 -9.93 6.27 2.50
CA TYR A 141 -9.13 6.31 1.27
C TYR A 141 -10.02 6.63 0.06
N GLU A 142 -9.72 7.72 -0.66
CA GLU A 142 -10.57 8.27 -1.74
C GLU A 142 -10.38 7.59 -3.11
N GLY A 143 -9.44 6.65 -3.22
CA GLY A 143 -9.36 5.75 -4.36
C GLY A 143 -8.73 6.33 -5.63
N GLY A 144 -7.49 5.94 -5.93
CA GLY A 144 -6.77 6.31 -7.16
C GLY A 144 -5.51 5.45 -7.31
N TRP A 145 -4.83 5.51 -8.46
CA TRP A 145 -3.55 4.79 -8.61
C TRP A 145 -2.42 5.44 -7.82
N ASN A 146 -2.49 6.76 -7.61
CA ASN A 146 -1.55 7.45 -6.74
C ASN A 146 -1.98 7.32 -5.28
N SER A 147 -1.33 6.42 -4.56
CA SER A 147 -1.70 6.09 -3.18
C SER A 147 -1.43 7.21 -2.18
N TYR A 148 -0.38 7.99 -2.40
CA TYR A 148 -0.07 9.18 -1.62
C TYR A 148 -1.21 10.20 -1.74
N ILE A 149 -1.59 10.58 -2.96
CA ILE A 149 -2.68 11.55 -3.19
C ILE A 149 -4.00 11.02 -2.66
N SER A 150 -4.30 9.74 -2.85
CA SER A 150 -5.54 9.13 -2.33
C SER A 150 -5.60 9.17 -0.80
N SER A 151 -4.48 8.93 -0.13
CA SER A 151 -4.39 8.99 1.34
C SER A 151 -4.47 10.44 1.85
N ILE A 152 -3.78 11.37 1.19
CA ILE A 152 -3.82 12.81 1.51
C ILE A 152 -5.23 13.36 1.34
N THR A 153 -5.91 13.02 0.26
CA THR A 153 -7.30 13.44 0.01
C THR A 153 -8.21 12.96 1.15
N GLY A 154 -8.12 11.69 1.53
CA GLY A 154 -8.90 11.13 2.63
C GLY A 154 -8.67 11.81 3.98
N VAL A 155 -7.40 12.10 4.31
CA VAL A 155 -7.06 12.79 5.56
C VAL A 155 -7.47 14.27 5.52
N LEU A 156 -7.30 14.97 4.39
CA LEU A 156 -7.76 16.34 4.24
C LEU A 156 -9.30 16.45 4.35
N ASN A 157 -10.03 15.48 3.78
CA ASN A 157 -11.48 15.38 3.94
C ASN A 157 -11.86 15.19 5.42
N PHE A 158 -11.16 14.32 6.16
CA PHE A 158 -11.34 14.20 7.62
C PHE A 158 -11.13 15.54 8.36
N LEU A 159 -10.15 16.35 7.93
CA LEU A 159 -9.87 17.67 8.49
C LEU A 159 -10.85 18.77 8.03
N GLY A 160 -11.91 18.41 7.31
CA GLY A 160 -12.93 19.34 6.80
C GLY A 160 -12.57 20.04 5.49
N VAL A 161 -11.46 19.68 4.85
CA VAL A 161 -11.07 20.19 3.53
C VAL A 161 -11.66 19.28 2.45
N GLN A 162 -12.94 19.48 2.16
CA GLN A 162 -13.73 18.64 1.26
C GLN A 162 -13.38 18.87 -0.22
N HIS A 163 -12.39 18.13 -0.72
CA HIS A 163 -11.98 18.15 -2.12
C HIS A 163 -11.76 16.73 -2.64
N ASP A 164 -11.98 16.51 -3.94
CA ASP A 164 -11.79 15.19 -4.54
C ASP A 164 -10.34 14.92 -4.95
N TYR A 165 -10.06 13.65 -5.24
CA TYR A 165 -8.74 13.16 -5.68
C TYR A 165 -8.16 13.98 -6.83
N VAL A 166 -9.01 14.37 -7.81
CA VAL A 166 -8.57 15.14 -8.99
C VAL A 166 -8.09 16.53 -8.60
N TYR A 167 -8.84 17.23 -7.74
CA TYR A 167 -8.45 18.57 -7.31
C TYR A 167 -7.20 18.54 -6.43
N ILE A 168 -7.10 17.61 -5.47
CA ILE A 168 -5.89 17.45 -4.64
C ILE A 168 -4.67 17.14 -5.52
N SER A 169 -4.80 16.22 -6.48
CA SER A 169 -3.72 15.85 -7.39
C SER A 169 -3.24 17.04 -8.25
N GLY A 170 -4.18 17.83 -8.77
CA GLY A 170 -3.88 19.01 -9.57
C GLY A 170 -3.19 20.11 -8.77
N ILE A 171 -3.67 20.40 -7.55
CA ILE A 171 -3.08 21.44 -6.68
C ILE A 171 -1.68 21.03 -6.21
N THR A 172 -1.49 19.76 -5.84
CA THR A 172 -0.15 19.25 -5.47
C THR A 172 0.81 19.17 -6.66
N GLY A 173 0.29 19.19 -7.88
CA GLY A 173 1.05 19.06 -9.12
C GLY A 173 1.51 17.63 -9.43
N TYR A 174 1.20 16.65 -8.57
CA TYR A 174 1.78 15.31 -8.69
C TYR A 174 1.30 14.58 -9.97
N CYS A 175 0.07 14.80 -10.44
CA CYS A 175 -0.40 14.21 -11.70
C CYS A 175 0.39 14.67 -12.95
N PHE A 176 1.08 15.81 -12.87
CA PHE A 176 1.89 16.35 -13.97
C PHE A 176 3.32 15.79 -14.01
N LEU A 177 3.79 15.22 -12.90
CA LEU A 177 5.12 14.65 -12.80
C LEU A 177 5.23 13.34 -13.58
N ILE A 178 6.19 13.27 -14.51
CA ILE A 178 6.69 12.00 -15.04
C ILE A 178 8.12 11.79 -14.57
N SER A 179 8.36 10.65 -13.92
CA SER A 179 9.65 10.22 -13.39
C SER A 179 9.90 8.76 -13.72
N ILE A 180 10.93 8.48 -14.52
CA ILE A 180 11.28 7.13 -14.94
C ILE A 180 12.64 6.78 -14.29
N PRO A 181 12.72 5.71 -13.48
CA PRO A 181 14.00 5.27 -12.91
C PRO A 181 14.98 4.92 -14.04
N GLY A 182 16.29 5.05 -13.78
CA GLY A 182 17.37 4.69 -14.70
C GLY A 182 17.42 3.20 -15.10
N MET A 183 16.48 2.40 -14.59
CA MET A 183 16.19 1.03 -15.03
C MET A 183 14.67 0.79 -14.92
N ILE A 184 14.07 0.22 -15.95
CA ILE A 184 12.62 -0.03 -16.00
C ILE A 184 12.34 -1.42 -15.44
N ARG A 185 12.45 -1.53 -14.12
CA ARG A 185 12.18 -2.77 -13.39
C ARG A 185 11.13 -2.55 -12.33
N THR A 186 10.25 -3.54 -12.18
CA THR A 186 9.15 -3.47 -11.20
C THR A 186 9.64 -3.25 -9.77
N SER A 187 10.81 -3.80 -9.44
CA SER A 187 11.43 -3.60 -8.12
C SER A 187 11.83 -2.14 -7.85
N LEU A 188 12.09 -1.37 -8.91
CA LEU A 188 12.62 0.01 -8.88
C LEU A 188 11.56 1.07 -9.19
N ILE A 189 10.45 0.68 -9.82
CA ILE A 189 9.28 1.53 -10.06
C ILE A 189 8.42 1.55 -8.80
N LYS A 190 8.95 2.22 -7.78
CA LYS A 190 8.23 2.59 -6.57
C LYS A 190 8.35 4.09 -6.40
N GLU A 191 7.54 4.69 -5.55
CA GLU A 191 7.35 6.13 -5.30
C GLU A 191 8.62 6.88 -4.81
N ARG A 192 9.73 6.70 -5.54
CA ARG A 192 11.00 7.37 -5.44
C ARG A 192 11.01 8.39 -6.56
N ASN A 193 10.43 9.55 -6.28
CA ASN A 193 10.74 10.74 -7.05
C ASN A 193 11.99 11.39 -6.47
N PRO A 194 12.71 12.20 -7.27
CA PRO A 194 13.77 13.06 -6.77
C PRO A 194 13.29 13.88 -5.55
N ILE A 195 14.18 14.08 -4.57
CA ILE A 195 13.87 14.74 -3.29
C ILE A 195 13.22 16.12 -3.53
N ASP A 196 13.74 16.86 -4.50
CA ASP A 196 13.26 18.21 -4.82
C ASP A 196 11.84 18.21 -5.39
N ALA A 197 11.45 17.17 -6.15
CA ALA A 197 10.07 17.03 -6.63
C ALA A 197 9.10 16.76 -5.47
N TRP A 198 9.51 15.94 -4.49
CA TRP A 198 8.71 15.71 -3.28
C TRP A 198 8.52 16.96 -2.45
N GLN A 199 9.53 17.83 -2.35
CA GLN A 199 9.38 19.11 -1.66
C GLN A 199 8.31 19.99 -2.30
N GLU A 200 8.25 20.08 -3.62
CA GLU A 200 7.20 20.82 -4.31
C GLU A 200 5.81 20.20 -4.12
N ILE A 201 5.72 18.87 -4.16
CA ILE A 201 4.46 18.15 -3.86
C ILE A 201 3.99 18.48 -2.44
N TYR A 202 4.88 18.45 -1.44
CA TYR A 202 4.54 18.80 -0.06
C TYR A 202 4.07 20.25 0.06
N ARG A 203 4.74 21.21 -0.60
CA ARG A 203 4.30 22.61 -0.61
C ARG A 203 2.89 22.76 -1.19
N GLY A 204 2.58 22.01 -2.25
CA GLY A 204 1.23 21.97 -2.81
C GLY A 204 0.21 21.33 -1.87
N THR A 205 0.59 20.28 -1.13
CA THR A 205 -0.25 19.68 -0.09
C THR A 205 -0.55 20.69 1.02
N GLU A 206 0.42 21.50 1.44
CA GLU A 206 0.21 22.50 2.48
C GLU A 206 -0.65 23.69 2.03
N SER A 207 -0.83 23.91 0.73
CA SER A 207 -1.73 24.96 0.20
C SER A 207 -3.20 24.77 0.59
N PHE A 208 -3.55 23.59 1.11
CA PHE A 208 -4.88 23.31 1.66
C PHE A 208 -5.12 23.87 3.07
N GLY A 209 -4.17 24.66 3.61
CA GLY A 209 -4.33 25.34 4.90
C GLY A 209 -3.98 24.44 6.08
N TRP A 210 -3.09 23.46 5.88
CA TRP A 210 -2.60 22.58 6.94
C TRP A 210 -1.09 22.36 6.80
N GLN A 211 -0.39 22.31 7.93
CA GLN A 211 1.02 21.94 7.96
C GLN A 211 1.17 20.42 7.82
N LEU A 212 1.97 19.96 6.87
CA LEU A 212 2.30 18.55 6.72
C LEU A 212 3.56 18.24 7.53
N LYS A 213 3.44 17.36 8.53
CA LYS A 213 4.58 16.78 9.22
C LYS A 213 4.98 15.48 8.55
N LYS A 214 6.28 15.24 8.55
CA LYS A 214 6.90 14.04 7.98
C LYS A 214 7.92 13.50 8.96
N TRP A 215 7.88 12.20 9.16
CA TRP A 215 8.99 11.45 9.74
C TRP A 215 9.51 10.46 8.71
N GLU A 216 10.83 10.31 8.64
CA GLU A 216 11.45 9.29 7.79
C GLU A 216 12.69 8.67 8.44
N GLN A 217 12.92 7.38 8.17
CA GLN A 217 14.09 6.64 8.61
C GLN A 217 14.52 5.66 7.51
N LYS A 218 15.77 5.76 7.05
CA LYS A 218 16.34 4.79 6.10
C LYS A 218 16.57 3.45 6.79
N ARG A 219 16.42 2.37 6.03
CA ARG A 219 16.74 1.00 6.44
C ARG A 219 18.22 0.72 6.31
N ASP A 220 18.73 -0.16 7.17
CA ASP A 220 20.11 -0.64 7.07
C ASP A 220 20.27 -1.70 5.97
N ASN A 221 19.21 -2.46 5.71
CA ASN A 221 19.20 -3.53 4.70
C ASN A 221 18.12 -3.30 3.63
N PRO A 222 18.29 -2.29 2.75
CA PRO A 222 17.31 -1.99 1.70
C PRO A 222 17.15 -3.16 0.71
N GLY A 223 15.95 -3.30 0.14
CA GLY A 223 15.64 -4.26 -0.93
C GLY A 223 15.03 -5.60 -0.47
N LYS A 224 14.92 -5.86 0.83
CA LYS A 224 14.25 -7.07 1.37
C LYS A 224 12.91 -6.74 2.02
N TRP A 225 11.83 -7.39 1.60
CA TRP A 225 10.49 -7.12 2.15
C TRP A 225 10.30 -7.47 3.63
N ASN A 226 11.10 -8.40 4.16
CA ASN A 226 10.99 -8.80 5.56
C ASN A 226 11.78 -7.84 6.43
N LEU A 227 11.13 -7.35 7.48
CA LEU A 227 11.77 -6.59 8.54
C LEU A 227 12.47 -7.56 9.50
N ILE A 228 13.77 -7.40 9.67
CA ILE A 228 14.63 -8.25 10.51
C ILE A 228 15.67 -7.38 11.21
N GLY A 229 16.13 -7.79 12.40
CA GLY A 229 17.12 -7.04 13.15
C GLY A 229 16.64 -5.61 13.45
N GLU A 230 17.49 -4.62 13.20
CA GLU A 230 17.23 -3.19 13.46
C GLU A 230 16.00 -2.65 12.71
N ASP A 231 15.62 -3.24 11.56
CA ASP A 231 14.39 -2.87 10.86
C ASP A 231 13.14 -3.12 11.73
N LEU A 232 13.18 -4.13 12.61
CA LEU A 232 12.07 -4.43 13.52
C LEU A 232 11.94 -3.34 14.60
N ASP A 233 13.07 -2.85 15.09
CA ASP A 233 13.12 -1.78 16.07
C ASP A 233 12.63 -0.45 15.46
N PHE A 234 13.00 -0.16 14.21
CA PHE A 234 12.47 0.98 13.47
C PHE A 234 10.96 0.88 13.22
N ALA A 235 10.46 -0.30 12.86
CA ALA A 235 9.03 -0.52 12.67
C ALA A 235 8.24 -0.35 13.97
N LEU A 236 8.78 -0.83 15.09
CA LEU A 236 8.18 -0.64 16.41
C LEU A 236 8.21 0.85 16.83
N LYS A 237 9.30 1.55 16.54
CA LYS A 237 9.41 3.00 16.77
C LYS A 237 8.38 3.78 15.96
N GLU A 238 8.22 3.47 14.68
CA GLU A 238 7.19 4.07 13.82
C GLU A 238 5.79 3.79 14.36
N PHE A 239 5.51 2.55 14.78
CA PHE A 239 4.23 2.18 15.39
C PHE A 239 3.92 3.01 16.62
N ASN A 240 4.89 3.17 17.53
CA ASN A 240 4.72 3.96 18.73
C ASN A 240 4.49 5.45 18.44
N GLN A 241 5.15 6.01 17.41
CA GLN A 241 4.94 7.39 16.99
C GLN A 241 3.54 7.61 16.40
N VAL A 242 3.10 6.72 15.49
CA VAL A 242 1.75 6.78 14.92
C VAL A 242 0.68 6.61 16.01
N LYS A 243 0.91 5.70 16.95
CA LYS A 243 0.06 5.52 18.13
C LYS A 243 -0.03 6.80 18.97
N GLU A 244 1.09 7.47 19.25
CA GLU A 244 1.09 8.75 19.98
C GLU A 244 0.30 9.84 19.24
N ILE A 245 0.43 9.90 17.91
CA ILE A 245 -0.32 10.86 17.08
C ILE A 245 -1.83 10.66 17.26
N ILE A 246 -2.29 9.41 17.17
CA ILE A 246 -3.70 9.05 17.33
C ILE A 246 -4.18 9.33 18.76
N ASP A 247 -3.42 8.87 19.76
CA ASP A 247 -3.79 8.98 21.17
C ASP A 247 -3.88 10.42 21.65
N LYS A 248 -2.99 11.30 21.15
CA LYS A 248 -2.85 12.67 21.66
C LYS A 248 -3.66 13.69 20.86
N TYR A 249 -3.72 13.52 19.54
CA TYR A 249 -4.27 14.55 18.66
C TYR A 249 -5.59 14.14 17.99
N ASP A 250 -6.02 12.87 18.12
CA ASP A 250 -7.23 12.36 17.46
C ASP A 250 -7.21 12.57 15.93
N ILE A 251 -6.02 12.45 15.31
CA ILE A 251 -5.83 12.61 13.86
C ILE A 251 -5.29 11.32 13.24
N PRO A 252 -5.72 11.00 12.01
CA PRO A 252 -5.17 9.88 11.27
C PRO A 252 -3.76 10.20 10.76
N ALA A 253 -2.93 9.17 10.63
CA ALA A 253 -1.63 9.25 9.99
C ALA A 253 -1.68 8.64 8.58
N ILE A 254 -0.73 8.99 7.73
CA ILE A 254 -0.54 8.38 6.41
C ILE A 254 0.78 7.62 6.46
N LEU A 255 0.77 6.33 6.17
CA LEU A 255 1.91 5.44 6.37
C LEU A 255 2.33 4.79 5.06
N PHE A 256 3.63 4.75 4.78
CA PHE A 256 4.21 3.99 3.68
C PHE A 256 4.43 2.52 4.04
N GLY A 257 4.36 1.62 3.06
CA GLY A 257 4.53 0.19 3.25
C GLY A 257 3.23 -0.57 3.51
N ILE A 258 2.09 0.04 3.19
CA ILE A 258 0.79 -0.62 3.22
C ILE A 258 0.63 -1.51 1.99
N HIS A 259 0.15 -2.74 2.19
CA HIS A 259 -0.03 -3.73 1.13
C HIS A 259 -0.90 -3.19 -0.02
N GLY A 260 -0.49 -3.47 -1.26
CA GLY A 260 -1.21 -3.12 -2.49
C GLY A 260 -1.10 -1.65 -2.94
N ALA A 261 -1.06 -0.70 -2.00
CA ALA A 261 -1.15 0.72 -2.33
C ALA A 261 0.20 1.45 -2.30
N GLY A 262 1.15 1.07 -1.43
CA GLY A 262 2.31 1.92 -1.12
C GLY A 262 2.00 2.76 0.12
N PHE A 263 1.13 3.77 -0.01
CA PHE A 263 0.57 4.54 1.12
C PHE A 263 -0.84 4.09 1.51
N GLY A 264 -1.14 4.19 2.80
CA GLY A 264 -2.50 4.06 3.33
C GLY A 264 -2.71 4.95 4.56
N ILE A 265 -3.97 5.12 4.94
CA ILE A 265 -4.39 5.93 6.09
C ILE A 265 -4.47 5.05 7.32
N ILE A 266 -3.91 5.48 8.44
CA ILE A 266 -3.98 4.80 9.73
C ILE A 266 -4.98 5.54 10.61
N ASN A 267 -6.11 4.89 10.86
CA ASN A 267 -7.22 5.43 11.65
C ASN A 267 -7.18 4.98 13.12
N GLY A 268 -6.22 4.14 13.50
CA GLY A 268 -6.18 3.55 14.82
C GLY A 268 -5.20 2.41 14.92
N TYR A 269 -5.21 1.75 16.06
CA TYR A 269 -4.46 0.53 16.29
C TYR A 269 -5.26 -0.44 17.16
N ARG A 270 -4.95 -1.72 17.04
CA ARG A 270 -5.41 -2.80 17.93
C ARG A 270 -4.21 -3.67 18.27
N ASN A 271 -3.83 -3.67 19.54
CA ASN A 271 -2.60 -4.26 20.05
C ASN A 271 -1.38 -3.70 19.30
N GLU A 272 -0.71 -4.53 18.52
CA GLU A 272 0.49 -4.19 17.72
C GLU A 272 0.18 -4.02 16.23
N SER A 273 -1.11 -3.90 15.89
CA SER A 273 -1.58 -3.79 14.51
C SER A 273 -2.21 -2.44 14.23
N TYR A 274 -1.91 -1.88 13.07
CA TYR A 274 -2.56 -0.70 12.54
C TYR A 274 -3.97 -1.04 12.03
N LEU A 275 -4.92 -0.13 12.23
CA LEU A 275 -6.23 -0.15 11.59
C LEU A 275 -6.17 0.79 10.39
N VAL A 276 -6.25 0.21 9.19
CA VAL A 276 -5.85 0.87 7.95
C VAL A 276 -7.06 1.15 7.07
N SER A 277 -7.07 2.30 6.40
CA SER A 277 -7.85 2.55 5.19
C SER A 277 -6.93 2.66 3.96
N SER A 278 -7.10 1.78 2.96
CA SER A 278 -6.21 1.66 1.80
C SER A 278 -6.97 1.40 0.49
N TYR A 279 -6.22 1.12 -0.58
CA TYR A 279 -6.76 0.73 -1.88
C TYR A 279 -7.76 -0.43 -1.82
N TYR A 280 -7.60 -1.37 -0.87
CA TYR A 280 -8.52 -2.51 -0.72
C TYR A 280 -9.96 -2.10 -0.44
N ARG A 281 -10.17 -0.98 0.28
CA ARG A 281 -11.50 -0.41 0.46
C ARG A 281 -12.19 -0.09 -0.87
N LYS A 282 -11.45 0.47 -1.82
CA LYS A 282 -11.96 0.85 -3.15
C LYS A 282 -12.44 -0.38 -3.92
N GLU A 283 -11.72 -1.49 -3.77
CA GLU A 283 -12.06 -2.79 -4.38
C GLU A 283 -13.20 -3.52 -3.64
N GLY A 284 -13.76 -2.93 -2.58
CA GLY A 284 -14.77 -3.57 -1.74
C GLY A 284 -14.22 -4.75 -0.93
N LEU A 285 -12.90 -4.84 -0.78
CA LEU A 285 -12.22 -5.87 -0.02
C LEU A 285 -12.15 -5.49 1.46
N ASN A 286 -12.17 -6.49 2.34
CA ASN A 286 -12.06 -6.29 3.78
C ASN A 286 -10.67 -5.79 4.16
N GLU A 287 -10.63 -4.73 4.98
CA GLU A 287 -9.39 -4.18 5.50
C GLU A 287 -8.96 -4.95 6.75
N VAL A 288 -7.87 -5.71 6.62
CA VAL A 288 -7.31 -6.49 7.73
C VAL A 288 -6.27 -5.64 8.47
N PRO A 289 -6.32 -5.60 9.82
CA PRO A 289 -5.29 -4.91 10.60
C PRO A 289 -3.88 -5.42 10.28
N ILE A 290 -2.93 -4.50 10.08
CA ILE A 290 -1.55 -4.84 9.67
C ILE A 290 -0.65 -4.74 10.89
N ARG A 291 -0.01 -5.84 11.32
CA ARG A 291 0.96 -5.78 12.42
C ARG A 291 2.18 -4.93 12.01
N PHE A 292 2.77 -4.20 12.95
CA PHE A 292 3.86 -3.25 12.63
C PHE A 292 5.04 -3.89 11.89
N ASP A 293 5.33 -5.17 12.12
CA ASP A 293 6.43 -5.88 11.48
C ASP A 293 6.04 -6.57 10.14
N GLN A 294 4.80 -6.36 9.69
CA GLN A 294 4.29 -6.82 8.39
C GLN A 294 4.29 -5.70 7.33
N LEU A 295 4.79 -4.51 7.66
CA LEU A 295 4.92 -3.42 6.69
C LEU A 295 5.83 -3.83 5.52
N ARG A 296 5.39 -3.50 4.30
CA ARG A 296 6.11 -3.79 3.05
C ARG A 296 6.98 -2.62 2.66
N ILE A 297 8.02 -2.40 3.45
CA ILE A 297 8.94 -1.28 3.26
C ILE A 297 10.20 -1.81 2.60
N LEU A 298 10.63 -1.21 1.48
CA LEU A 298 11.88 -1.62 0.81
C LEU A 298 13.10 -0.81 1.21
N ASP A 299 12.92 0.45 1.58
CA ASP A 299 14.03 1.40 1.59
C ASP A 299 14.03 2.28 2.83
N LYS A 300 12.89 2.91 3.11
CA LYS A 300 12.74 3.80 4.25
C LYS A 300 11.33 3.73 4.83
N PHE A 301 11.27 3.81 6.15
CA PHE A 301 10.05 4.07 6.89
C PHE A 301 9.66 5.52 6.68
N VAL A 302 8.38 5.78 6.43
CA VAL A 302 7.86 7.12 6.20
C VAL A 302 6.41 7.18 6.66
N HIS A 303 6.10 8.15 7.51
CA HIS A 303 4.73 8.55 7.75
C HIS A 303 4.57 10.06 7.70
N TYR A 304 3.33 10.47 7.43
CA TYR A 304 2.89 11.85 7.44
C TYR A 304 1.68 12.03 8.34
N TYR A 305 1.49 13.24 8.85
CA TYR A 305 0.26 13.66 9.53
C TYR A 305 0.15 15.18 9.43
N PHE A 306 -1.06 15.71 9.65
CA PHE A 306 -1.29 17.15 9.68
C PHE A 306 -1.51 17.59 11.11
N ASP A 307 -0.66 18.49 11.62
CA ASP A 307 -0.70 18.90 13.02
C ASP A 307 -1.41 20.25 13.21
N THR A 308 -1.05 21.25 12.39
CA THR A 308 -1.38 22.64 12.63
C THR A 308 -2.14 23.22 11.44
N LYS A 309 -3.31 23.81 11.70
CA LYS A 309 -4.05 24.57 10.70
C LYS A 309 -3.30 25.86 10.36
N LYS A 310 -3.10 26.11 9.07
CA LYS A 310 -2.51 27.34 8.52
C LYS A 310 -3.60 28.24 7.98
N GLU A 311 -3.28 29.53 7.87
CA GLU A 311 -4.11 30.45 7.10
C GLU A 311 -4.17 29.98 5.65
N LYS A 312 -5.39 29.88 5.11
CA LYS A 312 -5.60 29.43 3.74
C LYS A 312 -5.53 30.63 2.82
N GLU A 313 -4.65 30.55 1.83
CA GLU A 313 -4.57 31.56 0.77
C GLU A 313 -5.83 31.56 -0.10
N GLU A 314 -6.04 32.66 -0.84
CA GLU A 314 -7.15 32.75 -1.79
C GLU A 314 -7.04 31.65 -2.85
N THR A 315 -8.19 31.06 -3.21
CA THR A 315 -8.25 29.91 -4.11
C THR A 315 -7.60 30.19 -5.47
N GLU A 316 -7.76 31.39 -6.01
CA GLU A 316 -7.16 31.78 -7.29
C GLU A 316 -5.63 31.85 -7.22
N VAL A 317 -5.07 32.35 -6.12
CA VAL A 317 -3.63 32.37 -5.87
C VAL A 317 -3.07 30.94 -5.78
N ILE A 318 -3.77 30.05 -5.07
CA ILE A 318 -3.40 28.65 -4.96
C ILE A 318 -3.42 27.97 -6.34
N GLU A 319 -4.46 28.19 -7.13
CA GLU A 319 -4.60 27.60 -8.46
C GLU A 319 -3.52 28.09 -9.44
N LYS A 320 -3.18 29.39 -9.42
CA LYS A 320 -2.07 29.92 -10.22
C LYS A 320 -0.75 29.24 -9.85
N ARG A 321 -0.42 29.18 -8.55
CA ARG A 321 0.81 28.51 -8.07
C ARG A 321 0.80 27.01 -8.37
N ALA A 322 -0.35 26.36 -8.35
CA ALA A 322 -0.48 24.97 -8.74
C ALA A 322 -0.12 24.76 -10.22
N LEU A 323 -0.49 25.69 -11.11
CA LEU A 323 -0.11 25.63 -12.52
C LEU A 323 1.38 25.90 -12.73
N GLU A 324 1.96 26.86 -12.01
CA GLU A 324 3.40 27.11 -12.01
C GLU A 324 4.16 25.84 -11.59
N ARG A 325 3.74 25.21 -10.49
CA ARG A 325 4.27 23.93 -10.03
C ARG A 325 4.08 22.81 -11.06
N ALA A 326 2.90 22.74 -11.68
CA ALA A 326 2.61 21.74 -12.72
C ALA A 326 3.58 21.86 -13.90
N VAL A 327 3.86 23.09 -14.37
CA VAL A 327 4.84 23.33 -15.44
C VAL A 327 6.25 22.91 -14.99
N GLU A 328 6.66 23.27 -13.79
CA GLU A 328 7.99 22.89 -13.29
C GLU A 328 8.15 21.36 -13.21
N LEU A 329 7.19 20.66 -12.61
CA LEU A 329 7.20 19.21 -12.46
C LEU A 329 7.11 18.50 -13.83
N ALA A 330 6.25 18.98 -14.73
CA ALA A 330 6.09 18.41 -16.07
C ALA A 330 7.35 18.59 -16.92
N LYS A 331 8.05 19.72 -16.80
CA LYS A 331 9.32 19.96 -17.49
C LYS A 331 10.46 19.11 -16.95
N GLY A 332 10.50 18.87 -15.64
CA GLY A 332 11.47 17.98 -15.02
C GLY A 332 12.93 18.45 -15.01
N VAL A 333 13.22 19.65 -15.54
CA VAL A 333 14.59 20.17 -15.74
C VAL A 333 15.35 20.30 -14.43
N LYS A 334 14.70 20.75 -13.36
CA LYS A 334 15.31 20.92 -12.03
C LYS A 334 15.40 19.62 -11.22
N PHE A 335 14.67 18.58 -11.63
CA PHE A 335 14.43 17.40 -10.79
C PHE A 335 15.21 16.17 -11.25
N SER A 336 15.68 16.14 -12.49
CA SER A 336 16.40 14.97 -13.00
C SER A 336 17.75 14.80 -12.32
N ASN A 337 18.09 13.55 -12.02
CA ASN A 337 19.35 13.17 -11.38
C ASN A 337 19.86 11.83 -11.95
N GLU A 338 20.96 11.31 -11.42
CA GLU A 338 21.57 10.06 -11.92
C GLU A 338 20.65 8.84 -11.79
N GLU A 339 19.68 8.86 -10.86
CA GLU A 339 18.77 7.74 -10.60
C GLU A 339 17.45 7.85 -11.39
N TYR A 340 17.03 9.06 -11.75
CA TYR A 340 15.71 9.35 -12.32
C TYR A 340 15.78 10.36 -13.46
N ASN A 341 15.12 10.00 -14.56
CA ASN A 341 14.82 10.90 -15.65
C ASN A 341 13.43 11.50 -15.42
N VAL A 342 13.31 12.83 -15.41
CA VAL A 342 12.05 13.53 -15.10
C VAL A 342 11.63 14.44 -16.25
N GLY A 343 10.34 14.50 -16.56
CA GLY A 343 9.79 15.34 -17.63
C GLY A 343 9.93 14.72 -19.03
N PRO A 344 10.00 15.50 -20.12
CA PRO A 344 10.02 14.97 -21.48
C PRO A 344 11.20 14.01 -21.77
N GLN A 345 12.35 14.22 -21.12
CA GLN A 345 13.51 13.32 -21.22
C GLN A 345 13.27 11.95 -20.59
N ALA A 346 12.31 11.83 -19.67
CA ALA A 346 11.87 10.56 -19.12
C ALA A 346 11.23 9.66 -20.21
N TYR A 347 10.46 10.27 -21.13
CA TYR A 347 9.96 9.56 -22.31
C TYR A 347 11.09 9.16 -23.25
N ASP A 348 12.10 10.02 -23.45
CA ASP A 348 13.27 9.67 -24.29
C ASP A 348 14.01 8.46 -23.73
N PHE A 349 14.22 8.45 -22.41
CA PHE A 349 14.81 7.30 -21.73
C PHE A 349 13.95 6.04 -21.86
N TRP A 350 12.64 6.15 -21.65
CA TRP A 350 11.72 5.01 -21.78
C TRP A 350 11.69 4.44 -23.21
N ILE A 351 11.64 5.32 -24.21
CA ILE A 351 11.75 4.98 -25.63
C ILE A 351 13.09 4.30 -25.92
N TYR A 352 14.19 4.83 -25.39
CA TYR A 352 15.52 4.23 -25.54
C TYR A 352 15.56 2.83 -24.95
N MET A 353 15.01 2.63 -23.74
CA MET A 353 14.96 1.32 -23.08
C MET A 353 14.12 0.32 -23.87
N LEU A 354 12.98 0.72 -24.42
CA LEU A 354 12.20 -0.15 -25.28
C LEU A 354 12.92 -0.46 -26.60
N ASN A 355 13.70 0.44 -27.19
CA ASN A 355 14.43 0.15 -28.43
C ASN A 355 15.71 -0.67 -28.21
N ASN A 356 16.52 -0.29 -27.23
CA ASN A 356 17.92 -0.70 -27.09
C ASN A 356 18.23 -1.36 -25.73
N GLY A 357 17.30 -1.27 -24.77
CA GLY A 357 17.48 -1.84 -23.45
C GLY A 357 17.65 -3.36 -23.51
N LYS A 358 18.63 -3.85 -22.76
CA LYS A 358 18.84 -5.28 -22.55
C LYS A 358 17.81 -5.83 -21.57
N GLU A 359 17.49 -7.12 -21.68
CA GLU A 359 16.46 -7.77 -20.85
C GLU A 359 16.72 -7.66 -19.34
N GLU A 360 17.98 -7.55 -18.91
CA GLU A 360 18.30 -7.33 -17.49
C GLU A 360 17.85 -5.96 -16.93
N ASN A 361 17.59 -4.97 -17.80
CA ASN A 361 17.31 -3.58 -17.43
C ASN A 361 15.86 -3.15 -17.75
N ILE A 362 15.09 -3.99 -18.43
CA ILE A 362 13.70 -3.76 -18.77
C ILE A 362 12.88 -5.03 -18.52
N ASP A 363 11.87 -4.94 -17.64
CA ASP A 363 10.92 -6.02 -17.44
C ASP A 363 9.48 -5.61 -17.80
N ILE A 364 8.67 -6.62 -18.11
CA ILE A 364 7.32 -6.39 -18.63
C ILE A 364 6.43 -5.71 -17.59
N TYR A 365 6.47 -6.22 -16.36
CA TYR A 365 5.72 -5.68 -15.24
C TYR A 365 6.07 -4.22 -14.97
N GLY A 366 7.34 -3.83 -15.17
CA GLY A 366 7.77 -2.46 -15.00
C GLY A 366 7.14 -1.54 -16.03
N ASN A 367 7.09 -1.97 -17.29
CA ASN A 367 6.35 -1.24 -18.32
C ASN A 367 4.86 -1.19 -18.02
N SER A 368 4.26 -2.28 -17.54
CA SER A 368 2.85 -2.32 -17.17
C SER A 368 2.51 -1.35 -16.04
N VAL A 369 3.33 -1.32 -14.97
CA VAL A 369 3.18 -0.41 -13.83
C VAL A 369 3.30 1.05 -14.27
N LEU A 370 4.35 1.39 -15.05
CA LEU A 370 4.53 2.76 -15.55
C LEU A 370 3.38 3.16 -16.48
N GLY A 371 2.96 2.25 -17.35
CA GLY A 371 1.87 2.46 -18.31
C GLY A 371 0.57 2.84 -17.59
N ILE A 372 0.15 2.03 -16.62
CA ILE A 372 -1.11 2.28 -15.90
C ILE A 372 -1.02 3.50 -14.98
N TYR A 373 0.12 3.70 -14.31
CA TYR A 373 0.34 4.84 -13.44
C TYR A 373 0.27 6.16 -14.21
N TYR A 374 0.96 6.25 -15.35
CA TYR A 374 0.91 7.47 -16.17
C TYR A 374 -0.38 7.61 -16.94
N PHE A 375 -1.06 6.52 -17.31
CA PHE A 375 -2.42 6.61 -17.84
C PHE A 375 -3.35 7.33 -16.86
N ASP A 376 -3.37 6.92 -15.59
CA ASP A 376 -4.16 7.58 -14.53
C ASP A 376 -3.73 9.04 -14.35
N ALA A 377 -2.42 9.28 -14.25
CA ALA A 377 -1.88 10.63 -14.07
C ALA A 377 -2.30 11.61 -15.18
N LYS A 378 -2.32 11.17 -16.45
CA LYS A 378 -2.74 12.01 -17.58
C LYS A 378 -4.26 12.19 -17.63
N ASP A 379 -5.04 11.21 -17.21
CA ASP A 379 -6.49 11.37 -17.04
C ASP A 379 -6.82 12.44 -16.00
N VAL A 380 -6.20 12.33 -14.82
CA VAL A 380 -6.36 13.26 -13.71
C VAL A 380 -5.92 14.67 -14.09
N SER A 381 -4.76 14.79 -14.76
CA SER A 381 -4.26 16.08 -15.25
C SER A 381 -5.23 16.71 -16.25
N SER A 382 -5.75 15.93 -17.20
CA SER A 382 -6.72 16.42 -18.18
C SER A 382 -7.99 16.93 -17.50
N GLU A 383 -8.55 16.16 -16.56
CA GLU A 383 -9.80 16.52 -15.89
C GLU A 383 -9.63 17.73 -14.95
N TYR A 384 -8.51 17.82 -14.22
CA TYR A 384 -8.21 19.00 -13.41
C TYR A 384 -8.17 20.28 -14.25
N LEU A 385 -7.43 20.27 -15.37
CA LEU A 385 -7.33 21.43 -16.26
C LEU A 385 -8.65 21.75 -16.96
N ASN A 386 -9.46 20.74 -17.28
CA ASN A 386 -10.80 20.91 -17.82
C ASN A 386 -11.73 21.62 -16.82
N ARG A 387 -11.62 21.31 -15.52
CA ARG A 387 -12.38 21.99 -14.48
C ARG A 387 -11.95 23.45 -14.34
N LEU A 388 -10.64 23.72 -14.35
CA LEU A 388 -10.13 25.09 -14.32
C LEU A 388 -10.51 25.88 -15.57
N SER A 389 -10.43 25.30 -16.77
CA SER A 389 -10.82 25.99 -18.00
C SER A 389 -12.30 26.39 -18.02
N ARG A 390 -13.17 25.56 -17.42
CA ARG A 390 -14.60 25.88 -17.21
C ARG A 390 -14.79 26.99 -16.18
N LYS A 391 -14.00 26.99 -15.09
CA LYS A 391 -14.04 28.05 -14.07
C LYS A 391 -13.62 29.40 -14.65
N TYR A 392 -12.52 29.42 -15.40
CA TYR A 392 -11.99 30.62 -16.07
C TYR A 392 -12.51 30.75 -17.51
N LYS A 393 -13.77 30.38 -17.75
CA LYS A 393 -14.36 30.42 -19.10
C LYS A 393 -14.33 31.85 -19.65
N ASN A 394 -14.06 31.98 -20.94
CA ASN A 394 -13.96 33.24 -21.69
C ASN A 394 -12.78 34.14 -21.29
N THR A 395 -11.82 33.64 -20.50
CA THR A 395 -10.56 34.34 -20.27
C THR A 395 -9.44 33.75 -21.15
N PRO A 396 -8.38 34.53 -21.45
CA PRO A 396 -7.26 34.00 -22.23
C PRO A 396 -6.55 32.82 -21.55
N GLN A 397 -6.46 32.80 -20.22
CA GLN A 397 -5.92 31.65 -19.47
C GLN A 397 -6.83 30.43 -19.58
N GLY A 398 -8.15 30.59 -19.46
CA GLY A 398 -9.11 29.49 -19.60
C GLY A 398 -9.05 28.79 -20.96
N LEU A 399 -8.84 29.55 -22.05
CA LEU A 399 -8.66 28.98 -23.39
C LEU A 399 -7.44 28.07 -23.47
N ASN A 400 -6.28 28.55 -22.99
CA ASN A 400 -5.05 27.76 -22.98
C ASN A 400 -5.16 26.54 -22.06
N LEU A 401 -5.84 26.65 -20.90
CA LEU A 401 -6.11 25.51 -20.02
C LEU A 401 -6.96 24.44 -20.72
N GLY A 402 -7.93 24.85 -21.54
CA GLY A 402 -8.74 23.95 -22.35
C GLY A 402 -7.91 23.17 -23.36
N GLU A 403 -6.99 23.84 -24.06
CA GLU A 403 -6.07 23.18 -24.99
C GLU A 403 -5.07 22.27 -24.26
N ALA A 404 -4.51 22.69 -23.12
CA ALA A 404 -3.64 21.84 -22.31
C ALA A 404 -4.38 20.57 -21.84
N SER A 405 -5.63 20.71 -21.38
CA SER A 405 -6.49 19.59 -21.00
C SER A 405 -6.71 18.60 -22.15
N LYS A 406 -6.96 19.10 -23.36
CA LYS A 406 -7.12 18.27 -24.56
C LYS A 406 -5.83 17.51 -24.88
N ASN A 407 -4.68 18.16 -24.86
CA ASN A 407 -3.39 17.51 -25.10
C ASN A 407 -3.11 16.40 -24.07
N TYR A 408 -3.40 16.63 -22.78
CA TYR A 408 -3.30 15.58 -21.76
C TYR A 408 -4.29 14.43 -21.98
N ARG A 409 -5.49 14.71 -22.50
CA ARG A 409 -6.45 13.67 -22.88
C ARG A 409 -5.92 12.82 -24.04
N ASP A 410 -5.32 13.45 -25.04
CA ASP A 410 -4.75 12.76 -26.18
C ASP A 410 -3.55 11.89 -25.74
N ALA A 411 -2.69 12.40 -24.84
CA ALA A 411 -1.64 11.62 -24.18
C ALA A 411 -2.20 10.40 -23.43
N LYS A 412 -3.29 10.56 -22.67
CA LYS A 412 -3.99 9.45 -21.99
C LYS A 412 -4.45 8.40 -23.00
N MET A 413 -5.08 8.80 -24.11
CA MET A 413 -5.55 7.86 -25.16
C MET A 413 -4.40 7.08 -25.81
N HIS A 414 -3.23 7.69 -25.93
CA HIS A 414 -2.02 6.97 -26.36
C HIS A 414 -1.54 5.98 -25.29
N LEU A 415 -1.51 6.37 -24.01
CA LEU A 415 -1.14 5.48 -22.91
C LEU A 415 -2.14 4.33 -22.70
N GLU A 416 -3.42 4.51 -23.01
CA GLU A 416 -4.41 3.43 -23.01
C GLU A 416 -3.99 2.30 -23.97
N LYS A 417 -3.55 2.67 -25.18
CA LYS A 417 -2.99 1.70 -26.16
C LYS A 417 -1.71 1.05 -25.62
N PHE A 418 -0.89 1.81 -24.89
CA PHE A 418 0.31 1.27 -24.25
C PHE A 418 -0.06 0.21 -23.19
N THR A 419 -1.08 0.46 -22.37
CA THR A 419 -1.55 -0.49 -21.35
C THR A 419 -2.15 -1.76 -21.94
N VAL A 420 -2.64 -1.72 -23.18
CA VAL A 420 -3.05 -2.94 -23.91
C VAL A 420 -1.84 -3.77 -24.36
N LEU A 421 -0.74 -3.12 -24.75
CA LEU A 421 0.51 -3.81 -25.13
C LEU A 421 1.26 -4.39 -23.92
N PHE A 422 1.21 -3.66 -22.81
CA PHE A 422 1.86 -4.03 -21.54
C PHE A 422 0.80 -4.02 -20.43
N PRO A 423 -0.07 -5.05 -20.37
CA PRO A 423 -1.16 -5.13 -19.40
C PRO A 423 -0.64 -5.29 -17.98
N TYR A 424 -1.26 -4.56 -17.04
CA TYR A 424 -0.98 -4.68 -15.61
C TYR A 424 -1.79 -5.79 -14.93
N PHE A 425 -3.08 -5.91 -15.26
CA PHE A 425 -3.98 -6.88 -14.64
C PHE A 425 -3.88 -8.29 -15.20
N GLU A 426 -3.40 -8.43 -16.44
CA GLU A 426 -3.19 -9.70 -17.13
C GLU A 426 -1.77 -9.76 -17.70
N PRO A 427 -0.73 -9.66 -16.86
CA PRO A 427 0.66 -9.52 -17.29
C PRO A 427 1.14 -10.69 -18.15
N GLU A 428 0.55 -11.89 -18.00
CA GLU A 428 0.78 -13.06 -18.84
C GLU A 428 0.37 -12.87 -20.31
N ASN A 429 -0.58 -11.96 -20.58
CA ASN A 429 -1.00 -11.60 -21.92
C ASN A 429 -0.03 -10.59 -22.56
N GLY A 430 0.83 -9.97 -21.76
CA GLY A 430 1.89 -9.10 -22.24
C GLY A 430 3.11 -9.90 -22.70
N GLN A 431 3.81 -9.39 -23.73
CA GLN A 431 5.12 -9.91 -24.12
C GLN A 431 6.08 -8.79 -24.52
N LEU A 432 7.34 -8.88 -24.08
CA LEU A 432 8.43 -7.96 -24.46
C LEU A 432 9.05 -8.31 -25.83
N THR A 433 8.23 -8.72 -26.80
CA THR A 433 8.70 -9.02 -28.16
C THR A 433 9.24 -7.76 -28.84
N LEU A 434 10.13 -7.94 -29.81
CA LEU A 434 10.65 -6.82 -30.61
C LEU A 434 9.53 -6.02 -31.29
N GLU A 435 8.46 -6.68 -31.72
CA GLU A 435 7.29 -6.02 -32.32
C GLU A 435 6.55 -5.15 -31.30
N ASN A 436 6.22 -5.68 -30.12
CA ASN A 436 5.54 -4.93 -29.07
C ASN A 436 6.38 -3.76 -28.57
N ARG A 437 7.70 -3.95 -28.43
CA ARG A 437 8.65 -2.90 -28.08
C ARG A 437 8.62 -1.76 -29.11
N LYS A 438 8.67 -2.06 -30.41
CA LYS A 438 8.56 -1.06 -31.49
C LYS A 438 7.23 -0.31 -31.47
N LYS A 439 6.11 -1.01 -31.25
CA LYS A 439 4.78 -0.37 -31.11
C LYS A 439 4.73 0.54 -29.88
N GLY A 440 5.26 0.09 -28.75
CA GLY A 440 5.37 0.86 -27.51
C GLY A 440 6.17 2.15 -27.71
N VAL A 441 7.28 2.07 -28.45
CA VAL A 441 8.10 3.24 -28.82
C VAL A 441 7.30 4.28 -29.60
N GLU A 442 6.56 3.88 -30.63
CA GLU A 442 5.76 4.81 -31.42
C GLU A 442 4.63 5.44 -30.59
N ILE A 443 4.04 4.67 -29.67
CA ILE A 443 3.05 5.21 -28.74
C ILE A 443 3.68 6.26 -27.83
N LEU A 444 4.81 5.97 -27.18
CA LEU A 444 5.46 6.90 -26.26
C LEU A 444 5.96 8.18 -26.94
N LYS A 445 6.38 8.11 -28.21
CA LYS A 445 6.70 9.32 -29.00
C LYS A 445 5.50 10.25 -29.11
N ASN A 446 4.32 9.70 -29.39
CA ASN A 446 3.09 10.50 -29.47
C ASN A 446 2.68 11.06 -28.11
N VAL A 447 2.80 10.26 -27.03
CA VAL A 447 2.57 10.75 -25.66
C VAL A 447 3.48 11.96 -25.36
N LYS A 448 4.77 11.87 -25.71
CA LYS A 448 5.74 12.96 -25.51
C LYS A 448 5.35 14.23 -26.27
N ILE A 449 4.89 14.11 -27.52
CA ILE A 449 4.44 15.27 -28.33
C ILE A 449 3.27 15.95 -27.63
N CYS A 450 2.24 15.19 -27.25
CA CYS A 450 1.10 15.71 -26.51
C CYS A 450 1.51 16.37 -25.18
N GLU A 451 2.45 15.77 -24.43
CA GLU A 451 2.98 16.35 -23.19
C GLU A 451 3.62 17.73 -23.42
N LEU A 452 4.47 17.85 -24.44
CA LEU A 452 5.16 19.10 -24.77
C LEU A 452 4.16 20.20 -25.18
N GLU A 453 3.15 19.85 -25.96
CA GLU A 453 2.08 20.77 -26.35
C GLU A 453 1.23 21.20 -25.15
N ALA A 454 0.96 20.28 -24.21
CA ALA A 454 0.26 20.59 -22.98
C ALA A 454 1.06 21.56 -22.10
N ILE A 455 2.36 21.29 -21.90
CA ILE A 455 3.28 22.17 -21.15
C ILE A 455 3.29 23.59 -21.75
N ASN A 456 3.44 23.71 -23.07
CA ASN A 456 3.43 25.01 -23.76
C ASN A 456 2.13 25.78 -23.54
N ASN A 457 0.98 25.10 -23.55
CA ASN A 457 -0.31 25.74 -23.27
C ASN A 457 -0.45 26.13 -21.78
N LEU A 458 0.06 25.33 -20.85
CA LEU A 458 0.11 25.71 -19.43
C LEU A 458 0.95 26.98 -19.21
N GLU A 459 2.11 27.10 -19.85
CA GLU A 459 2.94 28.31 -19.77
C GLU A 459 2.20 29.54 -20.29
N LYS A 460 1.59 29.44 -21.47
CA LYS A 460 0.75 30.52 -22.03
C LYS A 460 -0.44 30.87 -21.14
N SER A 461 -0.98 29.90 -20.39
CA SER A 461 -2.04 30.15 -19.42
C SER A 461 -1.54 30.99 -18.25
N ILE A 462 -0.37 30.66 -17.70
CA ILE A 462 0.25 31.37 -16.58
C ILE A 462 0.64 32.79 -16.98
N GLU A 463 1.22 32.98 -18.17
CA GLU A 463 1.59 34.31 -18.71
C GLU A 463 0.38 35.24 -18.83
N LYS A 464 -0.80 34.68 -19.12
CA LYS A 464 -2.05 35.43 -19.29
C LYS A 464 -2.93 35.42 -18.04
N TRP A 465 -2.40 34.97 -16.90
CA TRP A 465 -3.15 34.91 -15.65
C TRP A 465 -3.32 36.32 -15.07
N VAL A 466 -4.50 36.88 -15.28
CA VAL A 466 -4.93 38.20 -14.76
C VAL A 466 -5.55 38.04 -13.39
#